data_AF-A0A453MWV4-F1
#
_entry.id   AF-A0A453MWV4-F1
#
_cell.length_a   1.000
_cell.length_b   1.000
_cell.length_c   1.000
_cell.angle_alpha   90.00
_cell.angle_beta   90.00
_cell.angle_gamma   90.00
#
_symmetry.space_group_name_H-M   'P 1'
#
loop_
_entity.id
_entity.type
_entity.pdbx_description
1 polymer ?
#
loop_
_entity_poly.entity_id
_entity_poly.type
_entity_poly.pdbx_seq_one_letter_code
_entity_poly.pdbx_strand_id
1 'polypeptide(L)'
;IKGTYRVDVDIPADDWINITKFYDVLIFNTGHWWGPDKFPKETPLVFYRGGKPIEPPLGIFDGLKVVLKSMSSYIEREVPSTTMKLWRTQSPRHFDGGEWDHNGSCLSKRLLEEHELDSWFDPRFGGVNKEARLVNSVIEEALVGTDIQLLNLTYMSEFRADAHPAIWLGKKDAVAVWGQDCMHWCLPGVPDTWVDILAARILHYFKQGEG
;
A
#
# COMPACT_ATOMS: atom_id res chain seq x y z
N ILE A 1 8.66 24.92 11.61
CA ILE A 1 7.40 24.17 11.35
C ILE A 1 6.38 25.17 10.84
N LYS A 2 5.81 24.93 9.64
CA LYS A 2 4.80 25.77 8.98
C LYS A 2 3.37 25.24 9.21
N GLY A 3 3.23 24.01 9.66
CA GLY A 3 1.97 23.32 9.98
C GLY A 3 2.23 21.86 10.30
N THR A 4 1.18 21.07 10.55
CA THR A 4 1.28 19.62 10.76
C THR A 4 0.10 18.91 10.10
N TYR A 5 0.31 17.69 9.63
CA TYR A 5 -0.75 16.79 9.24
C TYR A 5 -1.08 15.88 10.42
N ARG A 6 -2.34 15.90 10.86
CA ARG A 6 -2.80 15.11 12.00
C ARG A 6 -3.29 13.73 11.55
N VAL A 7 -2.85 12.69 12.26
CA VAL A 7 -3.39 11.33 12.14
C VAL A 7 -3.83 10.86 13.51
N ASP A 8 -5.13 10.70 13.71
CA ASP A 8 -5.67 10.06 14.91
C ASP A 8 -5.59 8.54 14.74
N VAL A 9 -4.82 7.87 15.59
CA VAL A 9 -4.58 6.43 15.47
C VAL A 9 -5.66 5.59 16.13
N ASP A 10 -6.58 6.22 16.86
CA ASP A 10 -7.63 5.59 17.65
C ASP A 10 -9.05 6.05 17.25
N ILE A 11 -9.15 6.95 16.26
CA ILE A 11 -10.41 7.44 15.74
C ILE A 11 -10.53 6.95 14.29
N PRO A 12 -11.42 5.99 14.00
CA PRO A 12 -11.64 5.56 12.64
C PRO A 12 -12.36 6.66 11.85
N ALA A 13 -12.19 6.68 10.53
CA ALA A 13 -12.83 7.69 9.68
C ALA A 13 -14.35 7.47 9.59
N ASP A 14 -15.13 8.47 10.01
CA ASP A 14 -16.60 8.39 10.15
C ASP A 14 -17.32 7.96 8.87
N ASP A 15 -16.80 8.37 7.70
CA ASP A 15 -17.39 8.04 6.40
C ASP A 15 -17.32 6.55 6.05
N TRP A 16 -16.36 5.81 6.64
CA TRP A 16 -16.05 4.43 6.26
C TRP A 16 -16.52 3.39 7.28
N ILE A 17 -16.69 3.75 8.54
CA ILE A 17 -17.00 2.76 9.59
C ILE A 17 -18.36 2.09 9.43
N ASN A 18 -19.33 2.79 8.84
CA ASN A 18 -20.68 2.25 8.69
C ASN A 18 -20.81 1.32 7.49
N ILE A 19 -19.96 1.49 6.47
CA ILE A 19 -20.05 0.68 5.24
C ILE A 19 -19.58 -0.76 5.47
N THR A 20 -18.72 -1.00 6.46
CA THR A 20 -18.10 -2.32 6.69
C THR A 20 -19.10 -3.37 7.15
N LYS A 21 -20.28 -2.95 7.64
CA LYS A 21 -21.35 -3.86 8.08
C LYS A 21 -22.29 -4.29 6.95
N PHE A 22 -22.16 -3.68 5.76
CA PHE A 22 -23.05 -3.91 4.62
C PHE A 22 -22.50 -4.93 3.62
N TYR A 23 -21.18 -5.06 3.50
CA TYR A 23 -20.54 -5.89 2.48
C TYR A 23 -20.15 -7.27 2.99
N ASP A 24 -20.32 -8.29 2.14
CA ASP A 24 -19.88 -9.67 2.40
C ASP A 24 -18.38 -9.87 2.20
N VAL A 25 -17.74 -8.98 1.42
CA VAL A 25 -16.30 -9.00 1.16
C VAL A 25 -15.73 -7.59 1.32
N LEU A 26 -14.70 -7.44 2.13
CA LEU A 26 -13.95 -6.20 2.32
C LEU A 26 -12.48 -6.40 1.99
N ILE A 27 -11.93 -5.47 1.21
CA ILE A 27 -10.53 -5.49 0.78
C ILE A 27 -9.89 -4.18 1.23
N PHE A 28 -8.93 -4.27 2.14
CA PHE A 28 -8.19 -3.14 2.67
C PHE A 28 -6.83 -3.02 1.98
N ASN A 29 -6.31 -1.79 1.85
CA ASN A 29 -4.93 -1.56 1.43
C ASN A 29 -4.40 -0.23 2.00
N THR A 30 -3.08 -0.08 2.01
CA THR A 30 -2.40 1.19 2.26
C THR A 30 -0.98 1.12 1.69
N GLY A 31 -0.30 2.26 1.50
CA GLY A 31 0.99 2.23 0.81
C GLY A 31 1.60 3.57 0.45
N HIS A 32 1.56 3.93 -0.83
CA HIS A 32 2.30 5.03 -1.48
C HIS A 32 2.33 6.42 -0.80
N TRP A 33 1.52 6.65 0.22
CA TRP A 33 1.49 7.90 0.98
C TRP A 33 2.36 7.86 2.24
N TRP A 34 2.91 6.70 2.62
CA TRP A 34 3.80 6.53 3.77
C TRP A 34 5.26 6.91 3.43
N GLY A 35 5.45 8.01 2.71
CA GLY A 35 6.74 8.51 2.24
C GLY A 35 7.10 9.89 2.85
N PRO A 36 8.38 10.13 3.20
CA PRO A 36 8.83 11.41 3.74
C PRO A 36 8.73 12.56 2.73
N ASP A 37 8.71 12.25 1.43
CA ASP A 37 8.48 13.21 0.34
C ASP A 37 7.08 13.85 0.40
N LYS A 38 6.08 13.14 0.96
CA LYS A 38 4.71 13.65 1.15
C LYS A 38 4.57 14.52 2.40
N PHE A 39 5.43 14.31 3.39
CA PHE A 39 5.38 14.95 4.70
C PHE A 39 6.75 15.53 5.08
N PRO A 40 7.15 16.65 4.46
CA PRO A 40 8.46 17.24 4.70
C PRO A 40 8.57 17.78 6.13
N LYS A 41 9.81 18.04 6.59
CA LYS A 41 10.09 18.46 7.99
C LYS A 41 9.38 19.75 8.38
N GLU A 42 9.07 20.61 7.42
CA GLU A 42 8.34 21.85 7.65
C GLU A 42 6.86 21.61 7.94
N THR A 43 6.28 20.53 7.42
CA THR A 43 4.87 20.13 7.60
C THR A 43 4.77 18.61 7.86
N PRO A 44 5.26 18.14 9.01
CA PRO A 44 5.36 16.71 9.28
C PRO A 44 4.00 16.08 9.59
N LEU A 45 3.95 14.77 9.45
CA LEU A 45 2.89 13.94 9.98
C LEU A 45 3.04 13.81 11.50
N VAL A 46 1.96 14.04 12.26
CA VAL A 46 1.93 13.96 13.72
C VAL A 46 0.79 13.05 14.13
N PHE A 47 1.12 12.03 14.94
CA PHE A 47 0.20 11.01 15.38
C PHE A 47 -0.41 11.36 16.73
N TYR A 48 -1.72 11.17 16.85
CA TYR A 48 -2.51 11.51 18.02
C TYR A 48 -3.20 10.26 18.57
N ARG A 49 -3.37 10.24 19.90
CA ARG A 49 -4.18 9.26 20.63
C ARG A 49 -4.91 9.96 21.77
N GLY A 50 -6.21 9.72 21.91
CA GLY A 50 -7.04 10.37 22.93
C GLY A 50 -7.02 11.90 22.81
N GLY A 51 -6.95 12.42 21.58
CA GLY A 51 -6.88 13.85 21.31
C GLY A 51 -5.56 14.55 21.67
N LYS A 52 -4.52 13.80 22.06
CA LYS A 52 -3.18 14.35 22.37
C LYS A 52 -2.12 13.78 21.42
N PRO A 53 -1.07 14.55 21.08
CA PRO A 53 0.08 14.02 20.36
C PRO A 53 0.71 12.84 21.12
N ILE A 54 1.14 11.82 20.39
CA ILE A 54 1.91 10.71 20.96
C ILE A 54 3.33 11.19 21.26
N GLU A 55 3.80 10.95 22.48
CA GLU A 55 5.14 11.32 22.95
C GLU A 55 5.93 10.08 23.38
N PRO A 56 7.18 9.87 22.90
CA PRO A 56 7.89 10.72 21.94
C PRO A 56 7.27 10.69 20.53
N PRO A 57 7.51 11.70 19.68
CA PRO A 57 6.94 11.76 18.34
C PRO A 57 7.38 10.57 17.48
N LEU A 58 6.42 9.96 16.78
CA LEU A 58 6.68 8.82 15.91
C LEU A 58 7.12 9.28 14.51
N GLY A 59 8.10 8.58 13.94
CA GLY A 59 8.39 8.68 12.50
C GLY A 59 7.27 8.05 11.66
N ILE A 60 7.26 8.32 10.36
CA ILE A 60 6.21 7.84 9.43
C ILE A 60 6.01 6.32 9.51
N PHE A 61 7.11 5.55 9.52
CA PHE A 61 7.03 4.08 9.58
C PHE A 61 6.58 3.55 10.94
N ASP A 62 7.01 4.15 12.05
CA ASP A 62 6.56 3.70 13.37
C ASP A 62 5.11 4.13 13.63
N GLY A 63 4.70 5.28 13.10
CA GLY A 63 3.31 5.68 13.08
C GLY A 63 2.43 4.76 12.23
N LEU A 64 2.91 4.32 11.06
CA LEU A 64 2.25 3.30 10.23
C LEU A 64 2.00 2.01 11.03
N LYS A 65 3.00 1.50 11.79
CA LYS A 65 2.82 0.33 12.66
C LYS A 65 1.67 0.53 13.64
N VAL A 66 1.62 1.69 14.29
CA VAL A 66 0.57 2.02 15.26
C VAL A 66 -0.80 2.09 14.58
N VAL A 67 -0.89 2.75 13.41
CA VAL A 67 -2.13 2.87 12.63
C VAL A 67 -2.62 1.50 12.19
N LEU A 68 -1.76 0.66 11.60
CA LEU A 68 -2.14 -0.66 11.12
C LEU A 68 -2.61 -1.57 12.25
N LYS A 69 -1.93 -1.55 13.41
CA LYS A 69 -2.35 -2.31 14.59
C LYS A 69 -3.71 -1.85 15.11
N SER A 70 -3.95 -0.54 15.14
CA SER A 70 -5.26 0.00 15.53
C SER A 70 -6.35 -0.38 14.52
N MET A 71 -6.06 -0.29 13.22
CA MET A 71 -7.00 -0.65 12.15
C MET A 71 -7.35 -2.13 12.21
N SER A 72 -6.37 -3.03 12.30
CA SER A 72 -6.62 -4.48 12.37
C SER A 72 -7.43 -4.83 13.63
N SER A 73 -7.09 -4.26 14.78
CA SER A 73 -7.84 -4.45 16.03
C SER A 73 -9.27 -3.90 15.97
N TYR A 74 -9.50 -2.82 15.22
CA TYR A 74 -10.84 -2.27 15.01
C TYR A 74 -11.66 -3.16 14.07
N ILE A 75 -11.07 -3.58 12.95
CA ILE A 75 -11.71 -4.47 11.97
C ILE A 75 -12.16 -5.76 12.65
N GLU A 76 -11.30 -6.39 13.45
CA GLU A 76 -11.64 -7.62 14.17
C GLU A 76 -12.82 -7.48 15.13
N ARG A 77 -12.95 -6.32 15.76
CA ARG A 77 -14.01 -6.09 16.74
C ARG A 77 -15.34 -5.71 16.11
N GLU A 78 -15.30 -4.92 15.04
CA GLU A 78 -16.49 -4.23 14.53
C GLU A 78 -17.06 -4.83 13.24
N VAL A 79 -16.23 -5.51 12.43
CA VAL A 79 -16.66 -6.16 11.19
C VAL A 79 -17.24 -7.54 11.51
N PRO A 80 -18.43 -7.89 10.97
CA PRO A 80 -19.03 -9.21 11.20
C PRO A 80 -18.07 -10.35 10.86
N SER A 81 -18.07 -11.40 11.68
CA SER A 81 -17.27 -12.61 11.43
C SER A 81 -17.70 -13.38 10.17
N THR A 82 -18.89 -13.09 9.65
CA THR A 82 -19.40 -13.63 8.38
C THR A 82 -18.84 -12.91 7.15
N THR A 83 -18.21 -11.74 7.33
CA THR A 83 -17.62 -10.97 6.24
C THR A 83 -16.23 -11.50 5.93
N MET A 84 -15.95 -11.78 4.66
CA MET A 84 -14.61 -12.12 4.19
C MET A 84 -13.73 -10.86 4.24
N LYS A 85 -12.69 -10.90 5.07
CA LYS A 85 -11.75 -9.79 5.27
C LYS A 85 -10.43 -10.08 4.55
N LEU A 86 -10.08 -9.24 3.59
CA LEU A 86 -8.83 -9.34 2.83
C LEU A 86 -7.98 -8.09 3.06
N TRP A 87 -6.67 -8.27 3.23
CA TRP A 87 -5.71 -7.18 3.16
C TRP A 87 -4.83 -7.35 1.93
N ARG A 88 -4.94 -6.43 0.97
CA ARG A 88 -4.10 -6.42 -0.23
C ARG A 88 -2.74 -5.83 0.11
N THR A 89 -1.68 -6.57 -0.22
CA THR A 89 -0.31 -6.05 -0.09
C THR A 89 -0.08 -4.83 -0.97
N GLN A 90 0.87 -3.99 -0.55
CA GLN A 90 1.22 -2.75 -1.22
C GLN A 90 1.76 -2.98 -2.64
N SER A 91 1.25 -2.20 -3.60
CA SER A 91 1.72 -2.21 -4.98
C SER A 91 3.17 -1.73 -5.09
N PRO A 92 4.07 -2.45 -5.77
CA PRO A 92 5.43 -1.98 -6.03
C PRO A 92 5.46 -0.82 -7.02
N ARG A 93 6.51 0.00 -6.89
CA ARG A 93 6.92 1.02 -7.87
C ARG A 93 8.17 0.52 -8.59
N HIS A 94 8.41 0.95 -9.83
CA HIS A 94 9.54 0.46 -10.66
C HIS A 94 10.40 1.58 -11.23
N PHE A 95 11.08 2.33 -10.38
CA PHE A 95 12.04 3.32 -10.83
C PHE A 95 13.40 2.69 -11.15
N ASP A 96 13.91 2.98 -12.34
CA ASP A 96 15.26 2.69 -12.81
C ASP A 96 16.11 3.97 -12.85
N GLY A 97 17.40 3.83 -12.53
CA GLY A 97 18.39 4.92 -12.50
C GLY A 97 18.35 5.84 -11.29
N GLY A 98 17.15 6.24 -10.81
CA GLY A 98 17.00 7.18 -9.68
C GLY A 98 15.60 7.24 -9.11
N GLU A 99 15.37 8.09 -8.11
CA GLU A 99 14.03 8.32 -7.54
C GLU A 99 13.15 9.16 -8.48
N TRP A 100 11.86 9.26 -8.16
CA TRP A 100 10.86 10.03 -8.92
C TRP A 100 11.27 11.49 -9.20
N ASP A 101 12.03 12.12 -8.28
CA ASP A 101 12.54 13.49 -8.35
C ASP A 101 14.04 13.58 -8.72
N HIS A 102 14.69 12.43 -8.96
CA HIS A 102 16.12 12.34 -9.28
C HIS A 102 16.35 11.51 -10.55
N ASN A 103 15.68 11.88 -11.64
CA ASN A 103 15.80 11.27 -12.98
C ASN A 103 15.41 9.78 -13.05
N GLY A 104 14.62 9.28 -12.09
CA GLY A 104 14.02 7.95 -12.15
C GLY A 104 13.08 7.79 -13.34
N SER A 105 13.06 6.59 -13.93
CA SER A 105 12.18 6.26 -15.05
C SER A 105 11.65 4.82 -14.99
N CYS A 106 10.61 4.54 -15.77
CA CYS A 106 10.02 3.19 -15.91
C CYS A 106 9.67 2.90 -17.37
N LEU A 107 10.61 3.19 -18.27
CA LEU A 107 10.45 2.94 -19.71
C LEU A 107 10.89 1.53 -20.13
N SER A 108 11.31 0.70 -19.16
CA SER A 108 11.61 -0.71 -19.42
C SER A 108 10.41 -1.38 -20.06
N LYS A 109 10.66 -2.22 -21.07
CA LYS A 109 9.64 -3.09 -21.69
C LYS A 109 9.86 -4.56 -21.31
N ARG A 110 10.79 -4.81 -20.39
CA ARG A 110 11.21 -6.15 -19.98
C ARG A 110 10.66 -6.45 -18.60
N LEU A 111 10.27 -7.70 -18.39
CA LEU A 111 10.03 -8.24 -17.07
C LEU A 111 11.35 -8.34 -16.31
N LEU A 112 11.33 -8.04 -15.01
CA LEU A 112 12.49 -8.35 -14.16
C LEU A 112 12.63 -9.87 -14.04
N GLU A 113 13.86 -10.34 -13.89
CA GLU A 113 14.16 -11.71 -13.53
C GLU A 113 14.16 -11.87 -12.01
N GLU A 114 13.90 -13.09 -11.53
CA GLU A 114 13.80 -13.36 -10.09
C GLU A 114 15.06 -12.92 -9.31
N HIS A 115 16.24 -13.13 -9.90
CA HIS A 115 17.51 -12.75 -9.30
C HIS A 115 17.70 -11.22 -9.18
N GLU A 116 16.93 -10.42 -9.92
CA GLU A 116 17.00 -8.96 -9.87
C GLU A 116 16.15 -8.39 -8.72
N LEU A 117 15.09 -9.09 -8.30
CA LEU A 117 14.07 -8.54 -7.40
C LEU A 117 14.64 -8.07 -6.06
N ASP A 118 15.56 -8.82 -5.47
CA ASP A 118 16.18 -8.41 -4.20
C ASP A 118 16.99 -7.13 -4.35
N SER A 119 17.74 -6.97 -5.43
CA SER A 119 18.50 -5.74 -5.65
C SER A 119 17.60 -4.52 -5.88
N TRP A 120 16.40 -4.72 -6.43
CA TRP A 120 15.41 -3.65 -6.67
C TRP A 120 14.60 -3.30 -5.42
N PHE A 121 14.06 -4.30 -4.73
CA PHE A 121 12.98 -4.13 -3.75
C PHE A 121 13.39 -4.47 -2.31
N ASP A 122 14.47 -5.22 -2.09
CA ASP A 122 14.84 -5.57 -0.73
C ASP A 122 15.54 -4.37 -0.04
N PRO A 123 15.03 -3.92 1.11
CA PRO A 123 15.58 -2.77 1.83
C PRO A 123 17.06 -2.91 2.19
N ARG A 124 17.57 -4.15 2.33
CA ARG A 124 18.96 -4.48 2.64
C ARG A 124 19.94 -4.03 1.56
N PHE A 125 19.50 -3.92 0.31
CA PHE A 125 20.32 -3.45 -0.81
C PHE A 125 20.21 -1.95 -1.05
N GLY A 126 19.32 -1.26 -0.32
CA GLY A 126 19.24 0.20 -0.32
C GLY A 126 18.59 0.83 -1.54
N GLY A 127 18.07 0.03 -2.50
CA GLY A 127 17.43 0.50 -3.73
C GLY A 127 16.23 1.44 -3.52
N VAL A 128 15.83 2.10 -4.61
CA VAL A 128 14.74 3.09 -4.62
C VAL A 128 13.34 2.47 -4.60
N ASN A 129 13.19 1.17 -4.89
CA ASN A 129 11.87 0.53 -4.98
C ASN A 129 11.45 -0.24 -3.70
N LYS A 130 12.19 -0.08 -2.60
CA LYS A 130 12.03 -0.86 -1.36
C LYS A 130 10.77 -0.60 -0.54
N GLU A 131 10.01 0.45 -0.87
CA GLU A 131 8.86 0.91 -0.09
C GLU A 131 7.80 -0.20 0.11
N ALA A 132 7.47 -0.94 -0.96
CA ALA A 132 6.43 -1.95 -0.90
C ALA A 132 6.78 -3.08 0.08
N ARG A 133 8.02 -3.60 0.07
CA ARG A 133 8.46 -4.63 1.01
C ARG A 133 8.52 -4.11 2.46
N LEU A 134 8.89 -2.84 2.67
CA LEU A 134 8.86 -2.21 4.01
C LEU A 134 7.44 -2.07 4.56
N VAL A 135 6.50 -1.59 3.74
CA VAL A 135 5.10 -1.44 4.14
C VAL A 135 4.47 -2.81 4.39
N ASN A 136 4.75 -3.79 3.53
CA ASN A 136 4.21 -5.14 3.65
C ASN A 136 4.67 -5.87 4.90
N SER A 137 5.93 -5.69 5.34
CA SER A 137 6.37 -6.31 6.59
C SER A 137 5.60 -5.80 7.81
N VAL A 138 5.25 -4.51 7.82
CA VAL A 138 4.41 -3.92 8.87
C VAL A 138 2.95 -4.39 8.78
N ILE A 139 2.42 -4.51 7.56
CA ILE A 139 1.09 -5.09 7.33
C ILE A 139 1.06 -6.51 7.89
N GLU A 140 1.99 -7.37 7.47
CA GLU A 140 2.04 -8.76 7.92
C GLU A 140 2.10 -8.87 9.45
N GLU A 141 2.94 -8.06 10.10
CA GLU A 141 3.02 -7.99 11.56
C GLU A 141 1.67 -7.60 12.19
N ALA A 142 0.96 -6.61 11.63
CA ALA A 142 -0.29 -6.11 12.17
C ALA A 142 -1.49 -7.08 12.00
N LEU A 143 -1.38 -8.03 11.07
CA LEU A 143 -2.43 -9.02 10.79
C LEU A 143 -2.23 -10.34 11.56
N VAL A 144 -1.08 -10.54 12.22
CA VAL A 144 -0.83 -11.76 13.01
C VAL A 144 -1.92 -11.94 14.07
N GLY A 145 -2.57 -13.11 14.05
CA GLY A 145 -3.62 -13.48 15.00
C GLY A 145 -4.99 -12.88 14.71
N THR A 146 -5.16 -12.17 13.60
CA THR A 146 -6.46 -11.73 13.09
C THR A 146 -7.04 -12.74 12.10
N ASP A 147 -8.33 -12.67 11.81
CA ASP A 147 -8.96 -13.45 10.73
C ASP A 147 -8.82 -12.81 9.33
N ILE A 148 -8.16 -11.65 9.24
CA ILE A 148 -7.95 -10.90 8.01
C ILE A 148 -6.93 -11.64 7.15
N GLN A 149 -7.35 -12.10 5.97
CA GLN A 149 -6.50 -12.89 5.09
C GLN A 149 -5.64 -11.99 4.21
N LEU A 150 -4.34 -12.30 4.14
CA LEU A 150 -3.41 -11.57 3.27
C LEU A 150 -3.62 -11.95 1.80
N LEU A 151 -3.92 -10.96 0.97
CA LEU A 151 -3.92 -11.07 -0.49
C LEU A 151 -2.58 -10.56 -1.03
N ASN A 152 -1.58 -11.46 -1.08
CA ASN A 152 -0.24 -11.13 -1.54
C ASN A 152 -0.19 -11.04 -3.08
N LEU A 153 -0.12 -9.81 -3.57
CA LEU A 153 0.00 -9.48 -4.99
C LEU A 153 1.32 -8.75 -5.30
N THR A 154 2.12 -8.43 -4.27
CA THR A 154 3.36 -7.66 -4.44
C THR A 154 4.37 -8.45 -5.24
N TYR A 155 4.67 -9.68 -4.82
CA TYR A 155 5.75 -10.48 -5.40
C TYR A 155 5.56 -10.69 -6.90
N MET A 156 4.35 -11.06 -7.34
CA MET A 156 4.06 -11.21 -8.77
C MET A 156 4.14 -9.88 -9.54
N SER A 157 3.86 -8.75 -8.87
CA SER A 157 3.88 -7.42 -9.48
C SER A 157 5.29 -6.84 -9.56
N GLU A 158 6.23 -7.29 -8.71
CA GLU A 158 7.64 -6.90 -8.75
C GLU A 158 8.33 -7.33 -10.07
N PHE A 159 7.81 -8.35 -10.75
CA PHE A 159 8.31 -8.73 -12.08
C PHE A 159 7.90 -7.72 -13.18
N ARG A 160 6.88 -6.88 -12.93
CA ARG A 160 6.14 -6.15 -13.96
C ARG A 160 6.62 -4.72 -14.17
N ALA A 161 7.94 -4.53 -14.23
CA ALA A 161 8.53 -3.23 -14.56
C ALA A 161 8.09 -2.67 -15.93
N ASP A 162 7.50 -3.51 -16.79
CA ASP A 162 6.99 -3.19 -18.13
C ASP A 162 5.61 -2.51 -18.16
N ALA A 163 4.87 -2.51 -17.04
CA ALA A 163 3.42 -2.28 -17.06
C ALA A 163 2.96 -0.92 -16.52
N HIS A 164 3.88 0.03 -16.34
CA HIS A 164 3.57 1.38 -15.86
C HIS A 164 3.22 2.36 -16.99
N PRO A 165 2.38 3.38 -16.74
CA PRO A 165 2.10 4.45 -17.70
C PRO A 165 3.32 5.28 -18.06
N ALA A 166 4.34 5.35 -17.20
CA ALA A 166 5.58 6.08 -17.44
C ALA A 166 5.34 7.52 -17.91
N ILE A 167 5.51 7.79 -19.20
CA ILE A 167 5.33 9.12 -19.82
C ILE A 167 3.92 9.37 -20.37
N TRP A 168 3.08 8.34 -20.47
CA TRP A 168 1.77 8.39 -21.12
C TRP A 168 0.66 8.90 -20.18
N LEU A 169 0.88 10.08 -19.60
CA LEU A 169 0.01 10.69 -18.57
C LEU A 169 -1.21 11.44 -19.12
N GLY A 170 -1.44 11.41 -20.44
CA GLY A 170 -2.59 12.06 -21.08
C GLY A 170 -2.61 13.59 -21.02
N LYS A 171 -1.56 14.23 -20.50
CA LYS A 171 -1.45 15.70 -20.41
C LYS A 171 -0.08 16.19 -20.86
N LYS A 172 -0.07 17.21 -21.71
CA LYS A 172 1.16 17.87 -22.18
C LYS A 172 1.95 18.41 -20.99
N ASP A 173 3.26 18.21 -21.02
CA ASP A 173 4.23 18.65 -20.00
C ASP A 173 4.04 18.03 -18.59
N ALA A 174 3.14 17.06 -18.42
CA ALA A 174 2.91 16.42 -17.12
C ALA A 174 4.18 15.76 -16.56
N VAL A 175 4.96 15.11 -17.42
CA VAL A 175 6.23 14.47 -17.03
C VAL A 175 7.25 15.49 -16.52
N ALA A 176 7.28 16.69 -17.10
CA ALA A 176 8.20 17.74 -16.67
C ALA A 176 7.83 18.33 -15.29
N VAL A 177 6.55 18.24 -14.90
CA VAL A 177 6.06 18.77 -13.63
C VAL A 177 6.07 17.71 -12.53
N TRP A 178 5.70 16.46 -12.85
CA TRP A 178 5.42 15.41 -11.87
C TRP A 178 6.37 14.21 -11.95
N GLY A 179 7.26 14.16 -12.95
CA GLY A 179 8.05 12.97 -13.26
C GLY A 179 7.24 11.92 -14.02
N GLN A 180 7.85 10.75 -14.23
CA GLN A 180 7.18 9.60 -14.82
C GLN A 180 6.30 8.90 -13.78
N ASP A 181 5.15 8.39 -14.21
CA ASP A 181 4.30 7.57 -13.34
C ASP A 181 4.78 6.12 -13.36
N CYS A 182 5.54 5.77 -12.33
CA CYS A 182 6.08 4.43 -12.10
C CYS A 182 5.43 3.76 -10.88
N MET A 183 4.22 4.19 -10.52
CA MET A 183 3.48 3.73 -9.33
C MET A 183 2.11 3.16 -9.72
N HIS A 184 1.40 3.81 -10.64
CA HIS A 184 0.14 3.32 -11.19
C HIS A 184 0.38 2.36 -12.35
N TRP A 185 -0.67 1.65 -12.76
CA TRP A 185 -0.57 0.61 -13.79
C TRP A 185 -1.37 1.01 -15.03
N CYS A 186 -0.87 0.62 -16.20
CA CYS A 186 -1.66 0.63 -17.43
C CYS A 186 -2.88 -0.30 -17.29
N LEU A 187 -3.98 0.07 -17.96
CA LEU A 187 -5.15 -0.78 -18.14
C LEU A 187 -5.44 -0.96 -19.64
N PRO A 188 -5.68 -2.20 -20.13
CA PRO A 188 -5.60 -3.46 -19.39
C PRO A 188 -4.15 -3.79 -18.95
N GLY A 189 -3.98 -4.56 -17.87
CA GLY A 189 -2.67 -4.85 -17.30
C GLY A 189 -2.66 -5.62 -15.98
N VAL A 190 -1.66 -5.36 -15.15
CA VAL A 190 -1.43 -6.03 -13.86
C VAL A 190 -2.68 -6.02 -12.94
N PRO A 191 -3.45 -4.92 -12.84
CA PRO A 191 -4.66 -4.90 -12.02
C PRO A 191 -5.74 -5.89 -12.49
N ASP A 192 -5.80 -6.26 -13.78
CA ASP A 192 -6.76 -7.25 -14.26
C ASP A 192 -6.43 -8.63 -13.68
N THR A 193 -5.14 -8.99 -13.64
CA THR A 193 -4.69 -10.23 -13.01
C THR A 193 -4.95 -10.22 -11.50
N TRP A 194 -4.84 -9.07 -10.84
CA TRP A 194 -5.22 -8.93 -9.42
C TRP A 194 -6.71 -9.23 -9.21
N VAL A 195 -7.57 -8.74 -10.10
CA VAL A 195 -9.02 -8.99 -10.07
C VAL A 195 -9.31 -10.47 -10.31
N ASP A 196 -8.62 -11.13 -11.24
CA ASP A 196 -8.79 -12.57 -11.49
C ASP A 196 -8.44 -13.41 -10.24
N ILE A 197 -7.31 -13.09 -9.59
CA ILE A 197 -6.89 -13.78 -8.35
C ILE A 197 -7.89 -13.52 -7.24
N LEU A 198 -8.33 -12.27 -7.07
CA LEU A 198 -9.32 -11.89 -6.07
C LEU A 198 -10.64 -12.65 -6.28
N ALA A 199 -11.15 -12.69 -7.51
CA ALA A 199 -12.37 -13.40 -7.85
C ALA A 199 -12.24 -14.90 -7.53
N ALA A 200 -11.12 -15.52 -7.87
CA ALA A 200 -10.85 -16.92 -7.52
C ALA A 200 -10.83 -17.13 -5.99
N ARG A 201 -10.28 -16.19 -5.21
CA ARG A 201 -10.28 -16.27 -3.74
C ARG A 201 -11.68 -16.14 -3.14
N ILE A 202 -12.47 -15.19 -3.61
CA ILE A 202 -13.86 -15.00 -3.18
C ILE A 202 -14.68 -16.26 -3.47
N LEU A 203 -14.61 -16.77 -4.71
CA LEU A 203 -15.34 -17.98 -5.12
C LEU A 203 -14.92 -19.21 -4.31
N HIS A 204 -13.65 -19.33 -3.98
CA HIS A 204 -13.16 -20.43 -3.15
C HIS A 204 -13.67 -20.35 -1.71
N TYR A 205 -13.66 -19.15 -1.11
CA TYR A 205 -14.10 -18.91 0.25
C TYR A 205 -15.58 -19.29 0.45
N PHE A 206 -16.47 -18.79 -0.41
CA PHE A 206 -17.90 -19.07 -0.28
C PHE A 206 -18.28 -20.52 -0.59
N LYS A 207 -17.54 -21.20 -1.48
CA LYS A 207 -17.75 -22.64 -1.71
C LYS A 207 -17.43 -23.51 -0.50
N GLN A 208 -16.50 -23.10 0.35
CA GLN A 208 -16.16 -23.85 1.56
C GLN A 208 -17.17 -23.66 2.70
N GLY A 209 -17.92 -22.54 2.71
CA GLY A 209 -18.93 -22.26 3.73
C GLY A 209 -20.30 -22.93 3.49
N GLU A 210 -20.51 -23.54 2.32
CA GLU A 210 -21.76 -24.23 1.96
C GLU A 210 -21.76 -25.74 2.31
N GLY A 211 -20.69 -26.27 2.92
CA GLY A 211 -20.55 -27.66 3.36
C GLY A 211 -20.44 -27.81 4.86
#